data_AF-A0A2X4UZ01-F1
#
_entry.id   AF-A0A2X4UZ01-F1
#
_cell.length_a   1.000
_cell.length_b   1.000
_cell.length_c   1.000
_cell.angle_alpha   90.00
_cell.angle_beta   90.00
_cell.angle_gamma   90.00
#
_symmetry.space_group_name_H-M   'P 1'
#
loop_
_entity.id
_entity.type
_entity.pdbx_description
1 polymer ?
#
loop_
_entity_poly.entity_id
_entity_poly.type
_entity_poly.pdbx_seq_one_letter_code
_entity_poly.pdbx_strand_id
1 'polypeptide(L)'
;MLTTPGIDAATGQYTEFGVPATILANFLRENGIVPEKCDLNSILFLLTPAENPAKMEHLVDMLVRFERYVEEDAPLSEVLPTVYRKNEQRYRGYTIRQLCQEMHDLYVSFDVKQLQKEMFRKNHFPQVVMNPQDANVEFIRDNVELVPIGQAEGRIAAEGALPYPPGVLCVVPGEVWAERCSVTSWRWKTASTVCRASHRSCRACISRKRITAGNAFSAI
;
A
#
# COMPACT_ATOMS: atom_id res chain seq x y z
N MET A 1 13.58 -11.42 -6.75
CA MET A 1 13.01 -10.37 -5.88
C MET A 1 14.16 -9.65 -5.22
N LEU A 2 14.18 -8.32 -5.25
CA LEU A 2 15.19 -7.50 -4.57
C LEU A 2 14.55 -6.84 -3.35
N THR A 3 15.35 -6.63 -2.30
CA THR A 3 14.94 -5.93 -1.07
C THR A 3 15.66 -4.61 -0.98
N THR A 4 14.97 -3.57 -0.50
CA THR A 4 15.56 -2.25 -0.26
C THR A 4 15.80 -2.06 1.24
N PRO A 5 16.78 -1.22 1.65
CA PRO A 5 17.02 -0.90 3.05
C PRO A 5 15.76 -0.40 3.78
N GLY A 6 15.68 -0.63 5.09
CA GLY A 6 14.56 -0.20 5.94
C GLY A 6 14.04 -1.27 6.90
N ILE A 7 14.30 -2.54 6.61
CA ILE A 7 13.96 -3.66 7.49
C ILE A 7 15.16 -4.59 7.59
N ASP A 8 15.60 -4.87 8.80
CA ASP A 8 16.65 -5.85 9.07
C ASP A 8 16.11 -7.26 8.84
N ALA A 9 16.76 -8.03 7.96
CA ALA A 9 16.27 -9.35 7.55
C ALA A 9 16.37 -10.40 8.66
N ALA A 10 17.31 -10.25 9.61
CA ALA A 10 17.54 -11.22 10.67
C ALA A 10 16.57 -11.02 11.85
N THR A 11 16.33 -9.77 12.24
CA THR A 11 15.49 -9.38 13.39
C THR A 11 14.06 -9.05 12.96
N GLY A 12 13.86 -8.68 11.70
CA GLY A 12 12.59 -8.16 11.20
C GLY A 12 12.24 -6.77 11.73
N GLN A 13 13.16 -6.06 12.40
CA GLN A 13 12.90 -4.72 12.91
C GLN A 13 13.18 -3.66 11.85
N TYR A 14 12.57 -2.49 12.02
CA TYR A 14 12.90 -1.34 11.20
C TYR A 14 14.32 -0.85 11.51
N THR A 15 15.06 -0.47 10.46
CA THR A 15 16.38 0.17 10.59
C THR A 15 16.23 1.69 10.74
N GLU A 16 17.29 2.38 11.13
CA GLU A 16 17.27 3.86 11.29
C GLU A 16 17.00 4.58 9.97
N PHE A 17 17.67 4.14 8.90
CA PHE A 17 17.46 4.63 7.54
C PHE A 17 16.76 3.57 6.68
N GLY A 18 15.89 4.01 5.80
CA GLY A 18 15.19 3.13 4.86
C GLY A 18 14.98 3.78 3.50
N VAL A 19 14.97 2.94 2.46
CA VAL A 19 14.69 3.34 1.09
C VAL A 19 13.40 2.64 0.67
N PRO A 20 12.25 3.32 0.69
CA PRO A 20 11.00 2.77 0.18
C PRO A 20 11.12 2.28 -1.26
N ALA A 21 10.69 1.06 -1.55
CA ALA A 21 10.77 0.48 -2.89
C ALA A 21 9.94 1.25 -3.93
N THR A 22 8.95 2.04 -3.49
CA THR A 22 8.18 2.94 -4.36
C THR A 22 9.04 4.05 -4.97
N ILE A 23 10.05 4.55 -4.24
CA ILE A 23 10.97 5.59 -4.75
C ILE A 23 11.84 4.98 -5.86
N LEU A 24 12.46 3.83 -5.58
CA LEU A 24 13.23 3.08 -6.57
C LEU A 24 12.38 2.71 -7.80
N ALA A 25 11.14 2.26 -7.60
CA ALA A 25 10.25 1.92 -8.70
C ALA A 25 9.91 3.13 -9.59
N ASN A 26 9.74 4.32 -9.03
CA ASN A 26 9.55 5.53 -9.84
C ASN A 26 10.82 5.91 -10.60
N PHE A 27 11.98 5.82 -9.95
CA PHE A 27 13.27 6.08 -10.62
C PHE A 27 13.47 5.16 -11.83
N LEU A 28 13.24 3.86 -11.65
CA LEU A 28 13.37 2.87 -12.72
C LEU A 28 12.40 3.14 -13.88
N ARG A 29 11.13 3.49 -13.58
CA ARG A 29 10.14 3.82 -14.61
C ARG A 29 10.54 5.05 -15.42
N GLU A 30 11.08 6.07 -14.78
CA GLU A 30 11.58 7.27 -15.48
C GLU A 30 12.79 6.96 -16.38
N ASN A 31 13.52 5.86 -16.10
CA ASN A 31 14.64 5.36 -16.90
C ASN A 31 14.27 4.16 -17.78
N GLY A 32 12.98 3.95 -18.08
CA GLY A 32 12.52 2.94 -19.06
C GLY A 32 12.43 1.50 -18.55
N ILE A 33 12.60 1.27 -17.25
CA ILE A 33 12.48 -0.06 -16.63
C ILE A 33 11.19 -0.12 -15.83
N VAL A 34 10.30 -1.04 -16.19
CA VAL A 34 9.03 -1.24 -15.50
C VAL A 34 9.13 -2.46 -14.58
N PRO A 35 9.21 -2.26 -13.25
CA PRO A 35 9.08 -3.37 -12.30
C PRO A 35 7.64 -3.89 -12.31
N GLU A 36 7.48 -5.20 -12.11
CA GLU A 36 6.17 -5.86 -12.05
C GLU A 36 5.38 -5.40 -10.83
N LYS A 37 6.03 -5.46 -9.66
CA LYS A 37 5.42 -5.11 -8.38
C LYS A 37 6.46 -4.44 -7.49
N CYS A 38 6.02 -3.44 -6.74
CA CYS A 38 6.78 -2.85 -5.63
C CYS A 38 5.89 -2.80 -4.40
N ASP A 39 6.37 -3.36 -3.29
CA ASP A 39 5.72 -3.25 -2.00
C ASP A 39 6.40 -2.15 -1.16
N LEU A 40 6.47 -2.31 0.16
CA LEU A 40 7.11 -1.33 1.06
C LEU A 40 8.64 -1.29 0.87
N ASN A 41 9.31 -2.42 1.07
CA ASN A 41 10.77 -2.56 1.01
C ASN A 41 11.22 -3.69 0.05
N SER A 42 10.38 -4.05 -0.92
CA SER A 42 10.70 -5.05 -1.92
C SER A 42 10.23 -4.64 -3.31
N ILE A 43 10.98 -5.09 -4.32
CA ILE A 43 10.69 -4.86 -5.73
C ILE A 43 10.88 -6.17 -6.51
N LEU A 44 9.95 -6.42 -7.43
CA LEU A 44 9.87 -7.65 -8.21
C LEU A 44 9.99 -7.37 -9.70
N PHE A 45 10.80 -8.19 -10.37
CA PHE A 45 10.92 -8.27 -11.81
C PHE A 45 10.57 -9.70 -12.23
N LEU A 46 9.76 -9.83 -13.29
CA LEU A 46 9.46 -11.13 -13.88
C LEU A 46 10.51 -11.45 -14.94
N LEU A 47 11.20 -12.57 -14.75
CA LEU A 47 12.15 -13.08 -15.73
C LEU A 47 11.44 -14.08 -16.63
N THR A 48 11.47 -13.82 -17.93
CA THR A 48 10.94 -14.72 -18.97
C THR A 48 12.05 -15.02 -19.97
N PRO A 49 11.90 -16.02 -20.86
CA PRO A 49 12.85 -16.23 -21.95
C PRO A 49 13.03 -15.04 -22.92
N ALA A 50 12.19 -14.00 -22.82
CA ALA A 50 12.34 -12.75 -23.56
C ALA A 50 13.36 -11.78 -22.94
N GLU A 51 13.93 -12.12 -21.78
CA GLU A 51 15.02 -11.37 -21.16
C GLU A 51 16.36 -11.74 -21.80
N ASN A 52 17.23 -10.74 -21.91
CA ASN A 52 18.57 -10.90 -22.49
C ASN A 52 19.63 -10.25 -21.57
N PRO A 53 20.92 -10.60 -21.73
CA PRO A 53 21.99 -10.05 -20.88
C PRO A 53 22.04 -8.53 -20.90
N ALA A 54 21.82 -7.88 -22.04
CA ALA A 54 21.86 -6.42 -22.17
C ALA A 54 20.77 -5.72 -21.32
N LYS A 55 19.55 -6.28 -21.25
CA LYS A 55 18.49 -5.77 -20.37
C LYS A 55 18.85 -5.93 -18.89
N MET A 56 19.48 -7.04 -18.53
CA MET A 56 19.92 -7.29 -17.16
C MET A 56 21.06 -6.35 -16.75
N GLU A 57 22.03 -6.12 -17.62
CA GLU A 57 23.10 -5.13 -17.43
C GLU A 57 22.51 -3.72 -17.26
N HIS A 58 21.57 -3.33 -18.13
CA HIS A 58 20.89 -2.04 -18.01
C HIS A 58 20.15 -1.87 -16.68
N LEU A 59 19.49 -2.93 -16.18
CA LEU A 59 18.87 -2.92 -14.86
C LEU A 59 19.90 -2.72 -13.75
N VAL A 60 21.02 -3.45 -13.79
CA VAL A 60 22.09 -3.33 -12.81
C VAL A 60 22.68 -1.92 -12.83
N ASP A 61 22.96 -1.36 -14.01
CA ASP A 61 23.48 0.00 -14.16
C ASP A 61 22.56 1.05 -13.52
N MET A 62 21.24 0.91 -13.70
CA MET A 62 20.27 1.81 -13.10
C MET A 62 20.19 1.64 -11.58
N LEU A 63 20.33 0.42 -11.06
CA LEU A 63 20.40 0.18 -9.62
C LEU A 63 21.63 0.84 -8.99
N VAL A 64 22.81 0.66 -9.58
CA VAL A 64 24.06 1.28 -9.12
C VAL A 64 23.98 2.81 -9.20
N ARG A 65 23.39 3.33 -10.29
CA ARG A 65 23.19 4.78 -10.43
C ARG A 65 22.27 5.33 -9.33
N PHE A 66 21.18 4.63 -9.01
CA PHE A 66 20.27 5.02 -7.94
C PHE A 66 20.96 4.97 -6.57
N GLU A 67 21.74 3.92 -6.30
CA GLU A 67 22.54 3.80 -5.08
C GLU A 67 23.46 5.00 -4.90
N ARG A 68 24.22 5.37 -5.94
CA ARG A 68 25.09 6.57 -5.90
C ARG A 68 24.30 7.86 -5.60
N TYR A 69 23.13 8.04 -6.21
CA TYR A 69 22.29 9.20 -5.89
C TYR A 69 21.86 9.25 -4.42
N VAL A 70 21.59 8.10 -3.81
CA VAL A 70 21.25 8.01 -2.38
C VAL A 70 22.48 8.24 -1.51
N GLU A 71 23.66 7.75 -1.89
CA GLU A 71 24.91 7.99 -1.17
C GLU A 71 25.35 9.45 -1.17
N GLU A 72 25.25 10.11 -2.32
CA GLU A 72 25.63 11.53 -2.53
C GLU A 72 24.55 12.52 -2.06
N ASP A 73 23.39 12.01 -1.60
CA ASP A 73 22.19 12.78 -1.26
C ASP A 73 21.75 13.78 -2.35
N ALA A 74 21.63 13.27 -3.57
CA ALA A 74 21.36 14.09 -4.74
C ALA A 74 20.00 14.82 -4.66
N PRO A 75 19.85 15.98 -5.34
CA PRO A 75 18.59 16.72 -5.39
C PRO A 75 17.47 15.86 -5.98
N LEU A 76 16.28 15.92 -5.36
CA LEU A 76 15.12 15.15 -5.82
C LEU A 76 14.69 15.50 -7.24
N SER A 77 14.94 16.74 -7.68
CA SER A 77 14.71 17.20 -9.06
C SER A 77 15.56 16.47 -10.09
N GLU A 78 16.72 15.93 -9.71
CA GLU A 78 17.60 15.15 -10.59
C GLU A 78 17.24 13.67 -10.58
N VAL A 79 16.90 13.12 -9.40
CA VAL A 79 16.59 11.69 -9.25
C VAL A 79 15.18 11.36 -9.76
N LEU A 80 14.17 12.19 -9.43
CA LEU A 80 12.77 11.97 -9.81
C LEU A 80 12.16 13.23 -10.46
N PRO A 81 12.64 13.64 -11.66
CA PRO A 81 12.25 14.90 -12.29
C PRO A 81 10.76 14.97 -12.60
N THR A 82 10.11 13.85 -12.91
CA THR A 82 8.67 13.84 -13.20
C THR A 82 7.83 14.03 -11.94
N VAL A 83 8.19 13.35 -10.85
CA VAL A 83 7.52 13.51 -9.55
C VAL A 83 7.73 14.93 -9.00
N TYR A 84 8.95 15.44 -9.10
CA TYR A 84 9.31 16.79 -8.68
C TYR A 84 8.49 17.84 -9.43
N ARG A 85 8.49 17.83 -10.77
CA ARG A 85 7.75 18.82 -11.58
C ARG A 85 6.24 18.83 -11.30
N LYS A 86 5.64 17.66 -11.05
CA LYS A 86 4.21 17.55 -10.73
C LYS A 86 3.85 18.11 -9.35
N ASN A 87 4.79 18.19 -8.42
CA ASN A 87 4.56 18.56 -7.03
C ASN A 87 5.63 19.55 -6.54
N GLU A 88 6.06 20.47 -7.41
CA GLU A 88 7.24 21.32 -7.17
C GLU A 88 7.13 22.10 -5.85
N GLN A 89 5.94 22.64 -5.55
CA GLN A 89 5.68 23.37 -4.31
C GLN A 89 5.98 22.55 -3.05
N ARG A 90 5.69 21.24 -3.08
CA ARG A 90 5.89 20.32 -1.95
C ARG A 90 7.33 19.85 -1.82
N TYR A 91 8.03 19.70 -2.95
CA TYR A 91 9.34 19.06 -3.01
C TYR A 91 10.49 20.04 -3.31
N ARG A 92 10.23 21.35 -3.35
CA ARG A 92 11.26 22.36 -3.58
C ARG A 92 12.39 22.24 -2.55
N GLY A 93 13.61 22.07 -3.05
CA GLY A 93 14.81 21.94 -2.20
C GLY A 93 14.97 20.57 -1.52
N TYR A 94 14.11 19.59 -1.81
CA TYR A 94 14.24 18.24 -1.26
C TYR A 94 15.44 17.51 -1.86
N THR A 95 16.07 16.69 -1.04
CA THR A 95 17.02 15.66 -1.47
C THR A 95 16.38 14.28 -1.46
N ILE A 96 17.02 13.31 -2.12
CA ILE A 96 16.49 11.94 -2.17
C ILE A 96 16.48 11.28 -0.79
N ARG A 97 17.49 11.50 0.07
CA ARG A 97 17.48 10.91 1.42
C ARG A 97 16.40 11.50 2.29
N GLN A 98 16.13 12.80 2.19
CA GLN A 98 15.03 13.43 2.93
C GLN A 98 13.70 12.78 2.60
N LEU A 99 13.40 12.55 1.31
CA LEU A 99 12.17 11.87 0.91
C LEU A 99 12.13 10.41 1.39
N CYS A 100 13.24 9.68 1.22
CA CYS A 100 13.37 8.30 1.70
C CYS A 100 13.09 8.19 3.20
N GLN A 101 13.73 9.05 4.00
CA GLN A 101 13.58 9.05 5.45
C GLN A 101 12.17 9.44 5.87
N GLU A 102 11.59 10.50 5.27
CA GLU A 102 10.23 10.95 5.62
C GLU A 102 9.19 9.82 5.40
N MET A 103 9.31 9.11 4.27
CA MET A 103 8.45 7.96 3.97
C MET A 103 8.73 6.75 4.88
N HIS A 104 9.99 6.52 5.23
CA HIS A 104 10.40 5.43 6.12
C HIS A 104 9.86 5.66 7.54
N ASP A 105 10.06 6.85 8.09
CA ASP A 105 9.57 7.24 9.42
C ASP A 105 8.05 7.12 9.53
N LEU A 106 7.34 7.45 8.44
CA LEU A 106 5.90 7.27 8.35
C LEU A 106 5.51 5.79 8.48
N TYR A 107 6.20 4.88 7.81
CA TYR A 107 5.94 3.43 7.95
C TYR A 107 6.27 2.90 9.34
N VAL A 108 7.35 3.39 9.95
CA VAL A 108 7.75 3.05 11.33
C VAL A 108 6.69 3.54 12.32
N SER A 109 6.24 4.79 12.19
CA SER A 109 5.29 5.42 13.12
C SER A 109 3.94 4.69 13.20
N PHE A 110 3.53 4.04 12.11
CA PHE A 110 2.29 3.28 12.05
C PHE A 110 2.47 1.78 12.25
N ASP A 111 3.70 1.30 12.41
CA ASP A 111 4.06 -0.12 12.42
C ASP A 111 3.32 -0.91 11.33
N VAL A 112 3.47 -0.41 10.09
CA VAL A 112 2.71 -0.91 8.94
C VAL A 112 2.92 -2.41 8.73
N LYS A 113 4.13 -2.90 9.03
CA LYS A 113 4.47 -4.32 8.96
C LYS A 113 3.60 -5.15 9.90
N GLN A 114 3.47 -4.75 11.16
CA GLN A 114 2.66 -5.48 12.12
C GLN A 114 1.17 -5.41 11.75
N LEU A 115 0.68 -4.25 11.31
CA LEU A 115 -0.70 -4.11 10.83
C LEU A 115 -1.01 -5.05 9.66
N GLN A 116 -0.11 -5.13 8.67
CA GLN A 116 -0.25 -6.07 7.55
C GLN A 116 -0.24 -7.53 8.01
N LYS A 117 0.64 -7.88 8.96
CA LYS A 117 0.70 -9.25 9.49
C LYS A 117 -0.59 -9.61 10.19
N GLU A 118 -1.10 -8.73 11.05
CA GLU A 118 -2.30 -8.98 11.86
C GLU A 118 -3.55 -9.11 11.00
N MET A 119 -3.69 -8.27 9.97
CA MET A 119 -4.81 -8.26 9.03
C MET A 119 -5.10 -9.64 8.41
N PHE A 120 -4.08 -10.49 8.27
CA PHE A 120 -4.20 -11.84 7.70
C PHE A 120 -4.05 -12.97 8.74
N ARG A 121 -4.14 -12.66 10.05
CA ARG A 121 -4.20 -13.68 11.11
C ARG A 121 -5.64 -14.01 11.42
N LYS A 122 -5.93 -15.31 11.58
CA LYS A 122 -7.27 -15.84 11.92
C LYS A 122 -7.94 -15.09 13.08
N ASN A 123 -7.18 -14.73 14.10
CA ASN A 123 -7.69 -14.02 15.29
C ASN A 123 -8.17 -12.58 15.01
N HIS A 124 -7.85 -12.02 13.84
CA HIS A 124 -8.21 -10.66 13.45
C HIS A 124 -9.02 -10.62 12.15
N PHE A 125 -9.50 -11.76 11.65
CA PHE A 125 -10.36 -11.75 10.47
C PHE A 125 -11.67 -11.01 10.78
N PRO A 126 -12.18 -10.21 9.82
CA PRO A 126 -13.50 -9.64 9.92
C PRO A 126 -14.58 -10.70 10.17
N GLN A 127 -15.62 -10.33 10.91
CA GLN A 127 -16.73 -11.24 11.16
C GLN A 127 -17.62 -11.33 9.92
N VAL A 128 -17.87 -12.54 9.43
CA VAL A 128 -18.86 -12.80 8.38
C VAL A 128 -20.26 -12.77 8.99
N VAL A 129 -21.11 -11.84 8.55
CA VAL A 129 -22.50 -11.71 9.02
C VAL A 129 -23.53 -11.87 7.90
N MET A 130 -23.06 -11.93 6.65
CA MET A 130 -23.87 -12.13 5.46
C MET A 130 -23.08 -12.96 4.46
N ASN A 131 -23.76 -13.86 3.75
CA ASN A 131 -23.14 -14.59 2.64
C ASN A 131 -22.70 -13.57 1.56
N PRO A 132 -21.48 -13.66 1.01
CA PRO A 132 -21.03 -12.78 -0.07
C PRO A 132 -22.01 -12.69 -1.26
N GLN A 133 -22.73 -13.76 -1.57
CA GLN A 133 -23.75 -13.73 -2.62
C GLN A 133 -24.96 -12.84 -2.25
N ASP A 134 -25.41 -12.88 -1.00
CA ASP A 134 -26.48 -12.01 -0.51
C ASP A 134 -26.00 -10.55 -0.47
N ALA A 135 -24.75 -10.30 -0.07
CA ALA A 135 -24.16 -8.97 -0.09
C ALA A 135 -24.12 -8.39 -1.51
N ASN A 136 -23.78 -9.23 -2.50
CA ASN A 136 -23.83 -8.86 -3.91
C ASN A 136 -25.27 -8.57 -4.40
N VAL A 137 -26.26 -9.36 -3.95
CA VAL A 137 -27.68 -9.07 -4.27
C VAL A 137 -28.11 -7.72 -3.71
N GLU A 138 -27.73 -7.39 -2.48
CA GLU A 138 -28.01 -6.07 -1.89
C GLU A 138 -27.30 -4.94 -2.64
N PHE A 139 -26.06 -5.16 -3.10
CA PHE A 139 -25.32 -4.21 -3.93
C PHE A 139 -26.01 -3.96 -5.28
N ILE A 140 -26.42 -5.02 -5.99
CA ILE A 140 -27.13 -4.91 -7.28
C ILE A 140 -28.48 -4.20 -7.12
N ARG A 141 -29.15 -4.36 -5.98
CA ARG A 141 -30.42 -3.71 -5.65
C ARG A 141 -30.27 -2.26 -5.19
N ASP A 142 -29.06 -1.71 -5.19
CA ASP A 142 -28.73 -0.38 -4.68
C ASP A 142 -29.09 -0.18 -3.19
N ASN A 143 -29.13 -1.28 -2.41
CA ASN A 143 -29.34 -1.26 -0.97
C ASN A 143 -28.05 -0.97 -0.21
N VAL A 144 -27.30 0.02 -0.69
CA VAL A 144 -25.96 0.38 -0.21
C VAL A 144 -25.82 1.89 0.02
N GLU A 145 -24.75 2.28 0.71
CA GLU A 145 -24.34 3.66 0.88
C GLU A 145 -22.81 3.80 0.88
N LEU A 146 -22.32 4.98 0.49
CA LEU A 146 -20.89 5.28 0.45
C LEU A 146 -20.48 6.12 1.67
N VAL A 147 -19.85 5.48 2.65
CA VAL A 147 -19.39 6.14 3.88
C VAL A 147 -17.90 6.48 3.81
N PRO A 148 -17.44 7.56 4.48
CA PRO A 148 -16.01 7.76 4.70
C PRO A 148 -15.40 6.54 5.40
N ILE A 149 -14.19 6.14 5.01
CA ILE A 149 -13.58 4.91 5.55
C ILE A 149 -13.38 4.91 7.08
N GLY A 150 -13.17 6.09 7.67
CA GLY A 150 -13.10 6.26 9.13
C GLY A 150 -14.43 6.07 9.85
N GLN A 151 -15.55 5.91 9.11
CA GLN A 151 -16.89 5.62 9.62
C GLN A 151 -17.40 4.24 9.15
N ALA A 152 -16.53 3.45 8.50
CA ALA A 152 -16.91 2.14 7.98
C ALA A 152 -16.94 1.08 9.09
N GLU A 153 -16.27 1.29 10.21
CA GLU A 153 -16.20 0.33 11.31
C GLU A 153 -17.58 -0.12 11.82
N GLY A 154 -17.72 -1.42 12.05
CA GLY A 154 -18.97 -2.02 12.52
C GLY A 154 -20.05 -2.11 11.44
N ARG A 155 -19.75 -1.74 10.19
CA ARG A 155 -20.69 -1.79 9.07
C ARG A 155 -20.41 -2.98 8.16
N ILE A 156 -21.44 -3.47 7.47
CA ILE A 156 -21.33 -4.62 6.55
C ILE A 156 -20.78 -4.13 5.21
N ALA A 157 -19.66 -4.68 4.77
CA ALA A 157 -19.09 -4.41 3.47
C ALA A 157 -20.00 -4.93 2.34
N ALA A 158 -20.32 -4.07 1.39
CA ALA A 158 -21.00 -4.48 0.16
C ALA A 158 -20.00 -4.81 -0.96
N GLU A 159 -18.78 -4.28 -0.87
CA GLU A 159 -17.67 -4.50 -1.80
C GLU A 159 -16.42 -4.97 -1.05
N GLY A 160 -15.52 -5.63 -1.78
CA GLY A 160 -14.25 -6.06 -1.22
C GLY A 160 -13.24 -4.92 -1.05
N ALA A 161 -12.53 -4.89 0.08
CA ALA A 161 -11.45 -3.94 0.32
C ALA A 161 -10.10 -4.54 -0.13
N LEU A 162 -9.50 -3.96 -1.17
CA LEU A 162 -8.27 -4.46 -1.82
C LEU A 162 -7.11 -3.45 -1.68
N PRO A 163 -6.37 -3.43 -0.56
CA PRO A 163 -5.19 -2.57 -0.41
C PRO A 163 -3.96 -3.16 -1.10
N TYR A 164 -3.05 -2.26 -1.51
CA TYR A 164 -1.73 -2.62 -2.02
C TYR A 164 -0.64 -1.92 -1.17
N PRO A 165 0.27 -2.69 -0.53
CA PRO A 165 0.32 -4.15 -0.43
C PRO A 165 -0.73 -4.73 0.55
N PRO A 166 -1.09 -6.03 0.45
CA PRO A 166 -0.47 -7.07 -0.38
C PRO A 166 -1.13 -7.28 -1.76
N GLY A 167 -2.27 -6.67 -2.04
CA GLY A 167 -3.05 -6.92 -3.25
C GLY A 167 -4.01 -8.11 -3.12
N VAL A 168 -4.51 -8.36 -1.91
CA VAL A 168 -5.49 -9.40 -1.58
C VAL A 168 -6.61 -8.75 -0.76
N LEU A 169 -7.83 -9.29 -0.85
CA LEU A 169 -8.97 -8.77 -0.09
C LEU A 169 -8.72 -8.88 1.41
N CYS A 170 -8.92 -7.76 2.10
CA CYS A 170 -8.79 -7.66 3.56
C CYS A 170 -10.15 -7.62 4.25
N VAL A 171 -11.19 -7.29 3.48
CA VAL A 171 -12.60 -7.41 3.84
C VAL A 171 -13.31 -7.92 2.60
N VAL A 172 -14.10 -8.97 2.71
CA VAL A 172 -14.94 -9.48 1.62
C VAL A 172 -16.39 -9.03 1.78
N PRO A 173 -17.20 -8.98 0.71
CA PRO A 173 -18.63 -8.65 0.83
C PRO A 173 -19.33 -9.54 1.85
N GLY A 174 -20.12 -8.93 2.73
CA GLY A 174 -20.84 -9.59 3.80
C GLY A 174 -20.08 -9.72 5.12
N GLU A 175 -18.80 -9.34 5.16
CA GLU A 175 -18.06 -9.14 6.40
C GLU A 175 -18.31 -7.77 7.02
N VAL A 176 -18.13 -7.67 8.33
CA VAL A 176 -18.16 -6.40 9.07
C VAL A 176 -16.77 -5.77 9.05
N TRP A 177 -16.69 -4.50 8.66
CA TRP A 177 -15.45 -3.71 8.77
C TRP A 177 -14.96 -3.69 10.22
N ALA A 178 -13.90 -4.44 10.51
CA ALA A 178 -13.25 -4.46 11.81
C ALA A 178 -12.51 -3.13 12.06
N GLU A 179 -12.45 -2.69 13.33
CA GLU A 179 -11.69 -1.50 13.78
C GLU A 179 -10.30 -1.44 13.14
N ARG A 180 -9.58 -2.56 13.17
CA ARG A 180 -8.20 -2.63 12.67
C ARG A 180 -8.10 -2.60 11.14
N CYS A 181 -9.08 -3.11 10.40
CA CYS A 181 -9.15 -2.96 8.94
C CYS A 181 -9.48 -1.50 8.55
N SER A 182 -10.40 -0.86 9.27
CA SER A 182 -10.74 0.55 9.12
C SER A 182 -9.54 1.46 9.44
N VAL A 183 -8.84 1.20 10.56
CA VAL A 183 -7.66 1.95 11.01
C VAL A 183 -6.48 1.75 10.08
N THR A 184 -6.22 0.53 9.59
CA THR A 184 -5.14 0.31 8.63
C THR A 184 -5.43 1.09 7.36
N SER A 185 -6.62 0.93 6.78
CA SER A 185 -7.00 1.65 5.55
C SER A 185 -7.03 3.18 5.73
N TRP A 186 -7.41 3.67 6.91
CA TRP A 186 -7.36 5.09 7.26
C TRP A 186 -5.93 5.61 7.45
N ARG A 187 -5.04 4.86 8.13
CA ARG A 187 -3.62 5.20 8.29
C ARG A 187 -2.88 5.19 6.95
N TRP A 188 -3.19 4.24 6.06
CA TRP A 188 -2.71 4.23 4.67
C TRP A 188 -3.20 5.44 3.89
N LYS A 189 -4.43 5.90 4.12
CA LYS A 189 -4.96 7.13 3.53
C LYS A 189 -4.19 8.36 4.04
N THR A 190 -4.00 8.48 5.35
CA THR A 190 -3.21 9.58 5.95
C THR A 190 -1.79 9.59 5.38
N ALA A 191 -1.13 8.44 5.31
CA ALA A 191 0.19 8.31 4.71
C ALA A 191 0.23 8.69 3.22
N SER A 192 -0.80 8.27 2.46
CA SER A 192 -0.94 8.62 1.05
C SER A 192 -1.24 10.11 0.82
N THR A 193 -1.92 10.79 1.74
CA THR A 193 -2.19 12.24 1.68
C THR A 193 -0.96 13.07 2.10
N VAL A 194 -0.09 12.55 2.97
CA VAL A 194 1.19 13.19 3.31
C VAL A 194 2.14 13.20 2.10
N CYS A 195 2.16 12.10 1.33
CA CYS A 195 3.02 11.97 0.14
C CYS A 195 2.39 12.40 -1.19
N ARG A 196 1.05 12.48 -1.30
CA ARG A 196 0.34 13.02 -2.48
C ARG A 196 -0.40 14.28 -2.09
N ALA A 197 -0.15 15.37 -2.80
CA ALA A 197 -0.88 16.64 -2.70
C ALA A 197 -2.36 16.55 -3.17
N SER A 198 -3.06 15.42 -2.95
CA SER A 198 -4.41 15.13 -3.45
C SER A 198 -5.33 14.59 -2.36
N HIS A 199 -6.37 15.37 -2.03
CA HIS A 199 -7.45 15.04 -1.09
C HIS A 199 -8.53 14.16 -1.74
N ARG A 200 -8.21 12.99 -2.31
CA ARG A 200 -9.27 12.07 -2.74
C ARG A 200 -9.89 11.39 -1.51
N SER A 201 -11.18 11.61 -1.30
CA SER A 201 -11.94 10.97 -0.22
C SER A 201 -12.17 9.48 -0.54
N CYS A 202 -11.30 8.59 -0.05
CA CYS A 202 -11.61 7.15 -0.02
C CYS A 202 -12.91 6.93 0.77
N ARG A 203 -13.88 6.25 0.13
CA ARG A 203 -15.17 5.84 0.71
C ARG A 203 -15.28 4.32 0.63
N ALA A 204 -15.96 3.72 1.60
CA ALA A 204 -16.32 2.32 1.61
C ALA A 204 -17.78 2.16 1.19
N CYS A 205 -18.08 1.16 0.36
CA CYS A 205 -19.44 0.77 0.01
C CYS A 205 -20.00 -0.18 1.07
N ILE A 206 -21.09 0.25 1.71
CA ILE A 206 -21.66 -0.38 2.89
C ILE A 206 -23.10 -0.80 2.62
N SER A 207 -23.49 -2.01 3.04
CA SER A 207 -24.89 -2.43 2.99
C SER A 207 -25.75 -1.63 3.97
N ARG A 208 -26.96 -1.26 3.55
CA ARG A 208 -27.96 -0.61 4.40
C ARG A 208 -28.61 -1.58 5.40
N LYS A 209 -28.43 -2.89 5.24
CA LYS A 209 -28.90 -3.87 6.23
C LYS A 209 -28.13 -3.69 7.54
N ARG A 210 -28.85 -3.58 8.65
CA ARG A 210 -28.25 -3.56 10.00
C ARG A 210 -27.85 -4.98 10.41
N ILE A 211 -26.79 -5.08 11.21
CA ILE A 211 -26.40 -6.33 11.85
C ILE A 211 -27.54 -6.75 12.78
N THR A 212 -28.24 -7.83 12.43
CA THR A 212 -29.21 -8.47 13.32
C THR A 212 -28.47 -9.49 14.18
N ALA A 213 -28.54 -9.32 15.50
CA ALA A 213 -28.02 -10.31 16.44
C ALA A 213 -28.80 -11.62 16.26
N GLY A 214 -28.21 -12.63 15.61
CA GLY A 214 -28.91 -13.91 15.46
C GLY A 214 -28.22 -14.99 14.63
N ASN A 215 -27.51 -14.67 13.56
CA ASN A 215 -26.95 -15.71 12.67
C ASN A 215 -25.43 -15.68 12.68
N ALA A 216 -24.84 -16.31 13.70
CA ALA A 216 -23.45 -16.74 13.63
C ALA A 216 -23.37 -17.87 12.58
N PHE A 217 -22.99 -17.53 11.34
CA PHE A 217 -22.58 -18.54 10.38
C PHE A 217 -21.27 -19.15 10.86
N SER A 218 -21.33 -20.40 11.31
CA SER A 218 -20.16 -21.24 11.56
C SER A 218 -19.45 -21.47 10.22
N ALA A 219 -18.36 -20.74 9.96
CA ALA A 219 -17.45 -21.07 8.87
C ALA A 219 -16.71 -22.38 9.24
N ILE A 220 -16.84 -23.39 8.36
CA ILE A 220 -16.04 -24.62 8.36
C ILE A 220 -14.59 -24.26 8.06
#